data_AF-A0A1I9G1L1-F1
#
_entry.id   AF-A0A1I9G1L1-F1
#
_cell.length_a   1.000
_cell.length_b   1.000
_cell.length_c   1.000
_cell.angle_alpha   90.00
_cell.angle_beta   90.00
_cell.angle_gamma   90.00
#
_symmetry.space_group_name_H-M   'P 1'
#
loop_
_entity.id
_entity.type
_entity.pdbx_description
1 polymer ?
#
loop_
_entity_poly.entity_id
_entity_poly.type
_entity_poly.pdbx_seq_one_letter_code
_entity_poly.pdbx_strand_id
1 'polypeptide(L)'
;AVYGSSSGLLLNSSQSRLSIQSSISGDASLVINNMANIFDHSGSERLHEDHLKDIIRLSLSDIMIERMSEAEILALWLGDLGYPEYLTAFLTQGYDLSTIARITPEDLTALGITHPTHRRFLISEIHRWHITDTWPTLVPSGELRDWLPLIGLPEYVALFEDQGYCRIGEVKNFTWEDFEDIGIKKLGHLKRLGLAIKKMKDYEFRQTQSNNSLQQLGTFAVHQNKIGFQASFLLCVILLTVFKT
;
A
#
# COMPACT_ATOMS: atom_id res chain seq x y z
N ALA A 1 15.77 0.94 78.90
CA ALA A 1 14.59 0.15 78.50
C ALA A 1 13.64 1.05 77.73
N VAL A 2 12.80 0.48 76.86
CA VAL A 2 11.76 1.11 76.00
C VAL A 2 12.32 1.56 74.63
N TYR A 3 12.23 0.73 73.56
CA TYR A 3 11.11 0.49 72.61
C TYR A 3 10.62 1.79 71.92
N GLY A 4 10.44 1.92 70.59
CA GLY A 4 10.54 1.02 69.45
C GLY A 4 10.10 1.72 68.13
N SER A 5 10.48 1.12 67.00
CA SER A 5 9.82 1.08 65.66
C SER A 5 9.61 2.39 64.84
N SER A 6 10.28 2.55 63.68
CA SER A 6 9.92 2.08 62.30
C SER A 6 8.82 2.92 61.63
N SER A 7 8.76 3.25 60.34
CA SER A 7 9.59 3.15 59.14
C SER A 7 8.80 3.89 58.03
N GLY A 8 9.45 4.38 56.96
CA GLY A 8 8.79 4.57 55.66
C GLY A 8 9.00 5.92 54.98
N LEU A 9 10.12 6.08 54.27
CA LEU A 9 10.25 7.08 53.20
C LEU A 9 10.02 6.37 51.86
N LEU A 10 8.94 6.73 51.17
CA LEU A 10 8.63 6.29 49.82
C LEU A 10 9.45 7.09 48.81
N LEU A 11 10.23 6.39 48.00
CA LEU A 11 10.91 6.89 46.80
C LEU A 11 9.89 6.87 45.66
N ASN A 12 9.39 8.04 45.24
CA ASN A 12 8.54 8.15 44.06
C ASN A 12 9.40 8.54 42.85
N SER A 13 9.73 7.54 42.03
CA SER A 13 10.25 7.72 40.67
C SER A 13 9.08 7.96 39.73
N SER A 14 8.92 9.20 39.25
CA SER A 14 8.01 9.49 38.14
C SER A 14 8.85 9.76 36.89
N GLN A 15 8.99 8.73 36.04
CA GLN A 15 9.44 8.89 34.67
C GLN A 15 8.28 9.47 33.85
N SER A 16 8.45 10.70 33.39
CA SER A 16 7.52 11.37 32.48
C SER A 16 7.62 10.72 31.09
N ARG A 17 6.69 9.82 30.80
CA ARG A 17 6.49 9.22 29.48
C ARG A 17 5.96 10.30 28.53
N LEU A 18 6.79 10.75 27.60
CA LEU A 18 6.38 11.65 26.52
C LEU A 18 5.34 10.94 25.64
N SER A 19 4.10 11.41 25.70
CA SER A 19 3.04 11.00 24.78
C SER A 19 3.28 11.67 23.43
N ILE A 20 3.81 10.92 22.47
CA ILE A 20 3.74 11.28 21.05
C ILE A 20 2.26 11.21 20.68
N GLN A 21 1.59 12.36 20.64
CA GLN A 21 0.30 12.51 20.00
C GLN A 21 0.52 12.29 18.51
N SER A 22 0.04 11.14 18.01
CA SER A 22 -0.22 11.01 16.60
C SER A 22 -1.31 12.02 16.25
N SER A 23 -0.98 12.94 15.34
CA SER A 23 -1.96 13.81 14.73
C SER A 23 -3.01 12.91 14.06
N ILE A 24 -4.18 12.82 14.70
CA ILE A 24 -5.42 12.62 13.96
C ILE A 24 -5.39 13.73 12.91
N SER A 25 -5.30 13.35 11.63
CA SER A 25 -5.50 14.29 10.54
C SER A 25 -6.82 15.00 10.82
N GLY A 26 -6.78 16.30 11.13
CA GLY A 26 -7.95 17.06 11.56
C GLY A 26 -9.13 16.90 10.59
N ASP A 27 -8.81 16.61 9.33
CA ASP A 27 -9.72 16.31 8.24
C ASP A 27 -10.68 15.15 8.53
N ALA A 28 -10.18 14.02 9.07
CA ALA A 28 -11.02 12.86 9.37
C ALA A 28 -12.04 13.15 10.47
N SER A 29 -11.64 13.90 11.51
CA SER A 29 -12.52 14.24 12.62
C SER A 29 -13.63 15.21 12.22
N LEU A 30 -13.32 16.16 11.32
CA LEU A 30 -14.30 17.11 10.80
C LEU A 30 -15.33 16.42 9.91
N VAL A 31 -14.90 15.51 9.03
CA VAL A 31 -15.81 14.73 8.17
C VAL A 31 -16.74 13.85 9.01
N ILE A 32 -16.22 13.13 10.02
CA ILE A 32 -17.05 12.27 10.90
C ILE A 32 -18.13 13.11 11.61
N ASN A 33 -17.75 14.26 12.18
CA ASN A 33 -18.69 15.13 12.89
C ASN A 33 -19.72 15.77 11.96
N ASN A 34 -19.33 16.17 10.76
CA ASN A 34 -20.23 16.76 9.77
C ASN A 34 -21.22 15.73 9.21
N MET A 35 -20.76 14.50 8.94
CA MET A 35 -21.59 13.44 8.37
C MET A 35 -22.63 12.90 9.35
N ALA A 36 -22.33 12.89 10.67
CA ALA A 36 -23.33 12.54 11.68
C ALA A 36 -24.61 13.39 11.61
N ASN A 37 -24.51 14.64 11.12
CA ASN A 37 -25.65 15.54 10.96
C ASN A 37 -26.42 15.33 9.63
N ILE A 38 -25.80 14.77 8.60
CA ILE A 38 -26.41 14.59 7.27
C ILE A 38 -27.41 13.42 7.25
N PHE A 39 -27.13 12.35 7.98
CA PHE A 39 -27.98 11.15 8.01
C PHE A 39 -29.21 11.26 8.93
N ASP A 40 -29.41 12.39 9.63
CA ASP A 40 -30.53 12.60 10.57
C ASP A 40 -31.72 13.40 9.98
N HIS A 41 -31.86 13.45 8.65
CA HIS A 41 -33.04 14.02 7.99
C HIS A 41 -33.91 12.98 7.30
N SER A 42 -34.94 12.56 8.05
CA SER A 42 -36.08 11.83 7.51
C SER A 42 -36.88 12.72 6.55
N GLY A 43 -36.93 12.31 5.28
CA GLY A 43 -38.07 12.57 4.41
C GLY A 43 -37.96 13.72 3.43
N SER A 44 -37.05 13.64 2.46
CA SER A 44 -37.23 14.10 1.07
C SER A 44 -35.88 14.10 0.38
N GLU A 45 -35.63 13.19 -0.59
CA GLU A 45 -34.67 13.38 -1.72
C GLU A 45 -34.47 12.05 -2.49
N ARG A 46 -35.43 11.70 -3.36
CA ARG A 46 -35.28 10.55 -4.27
C ARG A 46 -34.51 10.87 -5.57
N LEU A 47 -34.08 12.13 -5.76
CA LEU A 47 -33.41 12.57 -6.99
C LEU A 47 -31.88 12.66 -6.84
N HIS A 48 -31.35 12.69 -5.62
CA HIS A 48 -29.91 12.75 -5.39
C HIS A 48 -29.27 11.34 -5.37
N GLU A 49 -30.03 10.33 -4.94
CA GLU A 49 -29.58 8.95 -4.74
C GLU A 49 -29.20 8.22 -6.04
N ASP A 50 -29.98 8.40 -7.11
CA ASP A 50 -29.69 7.78 -8.41
C ASP A 50 -28.45 8.42 -9.08
N HIS A 51 -28.27 9.73 -8.90
CA HIS A 51 -27.12 10.44 -9.47
C HIS A 51 -25.81 10.07 -8.75
N LEU A 52 -25.84 9.86 -7.43
CA LEU A 52 -24.67 9.41 -6.66
C LEU A 52 -24.22 7.99 -7.02
N LYS A 53 -25.17 7.08 -7.26
CA LYS A 53 -24.89 5.72 -7.72
C LYS A 53 -24.22 5.72 -9.09
N ASP A 54 -24.67 6.58 -9.99
CA ASP A 54 -24.04 6.76 -11.31
C ASP A 54 -22.70 7.51 -11.20
N ILE A 55 -22.54 8.47 -10.29
CA ILE A 55 -21.27 9.17 -10.02
C ILE A 55 -20.20 8.20 -9.48
N ILE A 56 -20.53 7.39 -8.48
CA ILE A 56 -19.63 6.38 -7.89
C ILE A 56 -19.31 5.28 -8.92
N ARG A 57 -20.28 4.91 -9.77
CA ARG A 57 -20.09 3.90 -10.83
C ARG A 57 -19.29 4.40 -12.02
N LEU A 58 -19.43 5.67 -12.40
CA LEU A 58 -18.87 6.15 -13.67
C LEU A 58 -17.42 6.58 -13.56
N SER A 59 -16.95 7.11 -12.43
CA SER A 59 -15.55 7.55 -12.39
C SER A 59 -15.05 7.96 -11.00
N LEU A 60 -14.43 7.03 -10.29
CA LEU A 60 -13.50 7.39 -9.21
C LEU A 60 -12.33 8.25 -9.76
N SER A 61 -12.13 8.24 -11.08
CA SER A 61 -11.22 9.09 -11.85
C SER A 61 -11.76 10.48 -12.25
N ASP A 62 -13.07 10.75 -12.29
CA ASP A 62 -13.66 12.07 -12.67
C ASP A 62 -14.23 12.83 -11.47
N ILE A 63 -14.61 12.14 -10.38
CA ILE A 63 -14.82 12.79 -9.07
C ILE A 63 -13.52 13.51 -8.62
N MET A 64 -12.37 13.04 -9.12
CA MET A 64 -11.04 13.55 -8.86
C MET A 64 -10.71 14.93 -9.46
N ILE A 65 -11.60 15.62 -10.19
CA ILE A 65 -11.17 16.88 -10.81
C ILE A 65 -11.28 18.13 -9.92
N GLU A 66 -12.07 18.25 -8.83
CA GLU A 66 -11.91 19.50 -8.04
C GLU A 66 -12.44 19.69 -6.60
N ARG A 67 -13.26 18.83 -5.95
CA ARG A 67 -13.97 19.32 -4.73
C ARG A 67 -14.13 18.42 -3.50
N MET A 68 -13.73 17.15 -3.53
CA MET A 68 -13.99 16.24 -2.39
C MET A 68 -12.72 15.54 -1.90
N SER A 69 -12.59 15.45 -0.58
CA SER A 69 -11.58 14.62 0.09
C SER A 69 -11.91 13.13 -0.04
N GLU A 70 -10.89 12.27 0.04
CA GLU A 70 -11.10 10.81 0.05
C GLU A 70 -12.02 10.36 1.20
N ALA A 71 -11.98 11.08 2.34
CA ALA A 71 -12.83 10.80 3.48
C ALA A 71 -14.31 11.07 3.18
N GLU A 72 -14.64 12.15 2.46
CA GLU A 72 -16.01 12.45 2.04
C GLU A 72 -16.53 11.45 1.01
N ILE A 73 -15.69 11.06 0.05
CA ILE A 73 -16.03 10.03 -0.94
C ILE A 73 -16.36 8.71 -0.23
N LEU A 74 -15.51 8.31 0.73
CA LEU A 74 -15.71 7.09 1.50
C LEU A 74 -16.98 7.16 2.36
N ALA A 75 -17.26 8.32 2.96
CA ALA A 75 -18.46 8.54 3.77
C ALA A 75 -19.75 8.39 2.95
N LEU A 76 -19.81 9.02 1.77
CA LEU A 76 -20.96 8.89 0.88
C LEU A 76 -21.15 7.45 0.40
N TRP A 77 -20.07 6.78 0.01
CA TRP A 77 -20.13 5.39 -0.44
C TRP A 77 -20.63 4.46 0.67
N LEU A 78 -20.09 4.54 1.88
CA LEU A 78 -20.55 3.73 3.00
C LEU A 78 -22.00 4.06 3.40
N GLY A 79 -22.40 5.33 3.32
CA GLY A 79 -23.77 5.77 3.54
C GLY A 79 -24.76 5.15 2.55
N ASP A 80 -24.45 5.19 1.25
CA ASP A 80 -25.27 4.58 0.19
C ASP A 80 -25.41 3.06 0.35
N LEU A 81 -24.34 2.40 0.82
CA LEU A 81 -24.39 0.97 1.14
C LEU A 81 -25.17 0.64 2.42
N GLY A 82 -25.54 1.64 3.22
CA GLY A 82 -26.20 1.46 4.51
C GLY A 82 -25.27 0.99 5.63
N TYR A 83 -23.97 1.25 5.51
CA TYR A 83 -22.95 0.93 6.54
C TYR A 83 -22.09 2.14 6.96
N PRO A 84 -22.67 3.33 7.22
CA PRO A 84 -21.89 4.51 7.62
C PRO A 84 -21.08 4.30 8.91
N GLU A 85 -21.48 3.36 9.76
CA GLU A 85 -20.79 3.02 11.01
C GLU A 85 -19.35 2.52 10.81
N TYR A 86 -19.00 2.01 9.62
CA TYR A 86 -17.65 1.54 9.31
C TYR A 86 -16.69 2.67 8.91
N LEU A 87 -17.19 3.88 8.69
CA LEU A 87 -16.37 5.02 8.26
C LEU A 87 -15.23 5.28 9.25
N THR A 88 -15.55 5.37 10.53
CA THR A 88 -14.56 5.63 11.59
C THR A 88 -13.47 4.56 11.62
N ALA A 89 -13.83 3.28 11.41
CA ALA A 89 -12.85 2.20 11.40
C ALA A 89 -11.81 2.39 10.28
N PHE A 90 -12.26 2.67 9.05
CA PHE A 90 -11.35 2.93 7.93
C PHE A 90 -10.48 4.18 8.16
N LEU A 91 -11.08 5.31 8.53
CA LEU A 91 -10.36 6.57 8.66
C LEU A 91 -9.34 6.56 9.80
N THR A 92 -9.73 6.04 10.97
CA THR A 92 -8.83 5.99 12.14
C THR A 92 -7.65 5.04 11.92
N GLN A 93 -7.86 3.98 11.14
CA GLN A 93 -6.82 3.04 10.73
C GLN A 93 -6.03 3.49 9.49
N GLY A 94 -6.31 4.68 8.93
CA GLY A 94 -5.52 5.28 7.86
C GLY A 94 -5.73 4.63 6.49
N TYR A 95 -6.90 4.06 6.23
CA TYR A 95 -7.22 3.56 4.89
C TYR A 95 -7.62 4.71 3.96
N ASP A 96 -6.95 4.79 2.81
CA ASP A 96 -7.33 5.60 1.64
C ASP A 96 -8.07 4.72 0.61
N LEU A 97 -8.68 5.35 -0.40
CA LEU A 97 -9.48 4.62 -1.40
C LEU A 97 -8.60 3.62 -2.17
N SER A 98 -7.36 4.00 -2.48
CA SER A 98 -6.41 3.13 -3.19
C SER A 98 -6.05 1.87 -2.40
N THR A 99 -5.94 1.95 -1.06
CA THR A 99 -5.69 0.79 -0.22
C THR A 99 -6.96 -0.04 -0.03
N ILE A 100 -8.13 0.60 0.12
CA ILE A 100 -9.42 -0.09 0.24
C ILE A 100 -9.72 -0.91 -1.03
N ALA A 101 -9.39 -0.41 -2.22
CA ALA A 101 -9.53 -1.17 -3.46
C ALA A 101 -8.79 -2.51 -3.49
N ARG A 102 -7.81 -2.71 -2.60
CA ARG A 102 -6.98 -3.93 -2.49
C ARG A 102 -7.23 -4.68 -1.18
N ILE A 103 -8.30 -4.35 -0.49
CA ILE A 103 -8.64 -4.95 0.80
C ILE A 103 -9.09 -6.41 0.63
N THR A 104 -8.77 -7.24 1.60
CA THR A 104 -9.20 -8.63 1.68
C THR A 104 -10.22 -8.83 2.80
N PRO A 105 -10.96 -9.95 2.83
CA PRO A 105 -11.86 -10.27 3.95
C PRO A 105 -11.15 -10.30 5.32
N GLU A 106 -9.87 -10.70 5.34
CA GLU A 106 -9.03 -10.73 6.54
C GLU A 106 -8.74 -9.31 7.03
N ASP A 107 -8.43 -8.38 6.14
CA ASP A 107 -8.22 -6.97 6.49
C ASP A 107 -9.49 -6.36 7.10
N LEU A 108 -10.67 -6.62 6.50
CA LEU A 108 -11.96 -6.16 7.07
C LEU A 108 -12.20 -6.74 8.47
N THR A 109 -11.79 -8.00 8.68
CA THR A 109 -11.89 -8.63 10.00
C THR A 109 -10.94 -7.96 11.00
N ALA A 110 -9.71 -7.64 10.60
CA ALA A 110 -8.74 -6.92 11.42
C ALA A 110 -9.20 -5.49 11.76
N LEU A 111 -9.93 -4.83 10.85
CA LEU A 111 -10.64 -3.56 11.07
C LEU A 111 -11.81 -3.67 12.07
N GLY A 112 -12.20 -4.88 12.47
CA GLY A 112 -13.34 -5.12 13.38
C GLY A 112 -14.67 -5.39 12.68
N ILE A 113 -14.69 -5.43 11.34
CA ILE A 113 -15.88 -5.76 10.55
C ILE A 113 -15.99 -7.29 10.47
N THR A 114 -16.53 -7.90 11.53
CA THR A 114 -16.52 -9.36 11.70
C THR A 114 -17.77 -10.06 11.14
N HIS A 115 -18.84 -9.31 10.86
CA HIS A 115 -20.09 -9.87 10.36
C HIS A 115 -19.92 -10.42 8.92
N PRO A 116 -20.09 -11.73 8.67
CA PRO A 116 -19.75 -12.35 7.38
C PRO A 116 -20.52 -11.76 6.19
N THR A 117 -21.80 -11.44 6.39
CA THR A 117 -22.65 -10.85 5.34
C THR A 117 -22.16 -9.47 4.95
N HIS A 118 -21.80 -8.63 5.92
CA HIS A 118 -21.31 -7.27 5.63
C HIS A 118 -19.96 -7.32 4.93
N ARG A 119 -19.03 -8.16 5.40
CA ARG A 119 -17.73 -8.36 4.72
C ARG A 119 -17.92 -8.80 3.27
N ARG A 120 -18.76 -9.80 3.02
CA ARG A 120 -19.00 -10.30 1.65
C ARG A 120 -19.55 -9.18 0.75
N PHE A 121 -20.50 -8.41 1.26
CA PHE A 121 -21.12 -7.32 0.52
C PHE A 121 -20.15 -6.16 0.22
N LEU A 122 -19.40 -5.70 1.24
CA LEU A 122 -18.37 -4.67 1.06
C LEU A 122 -17.33 -5.10 0.04
N ILE A 123 -16.82 -6.34 0.15
CA ILE A 123 -15.87 -6.90 -0.82
C ILE A 123 -16.48 -6.92 -2.23
N SER A 124 -17.74 -7.31 -2.38
CA SER A 124 -18.37 -7.30 -3.71
C SER A 124 -18.50 -5.90 -4.30
N GLU A 125 -18.82 -4.89 -3.49
CA GLU A 125 -18.94 -3.51 -4.00
C GLU A 125 -17.59 -2.87 -4.28
N ILE A 126 -16.57 -3.14 -3.46
CA ILE A 126 -15.19 -2.67 -3.69
C ILE A 126 -14.63 -3.22 -5.01
N HIS A 127 -14.90 -4.49 -5.34
CA HIS A 127 -14.44 -5.06 -6.61
C HIS A 127 -15.05 -4.40 -7.85
N ARG A 128 -16.11 -3.58 -7.68
CA ARG A 128 -16.72 -2.81 -8.77
C ARG A 128 -16.06 -1.46 -8.95
N TRP A 129 -15.15 -1.06 -8.05
CA TRP A 129 -14.42 0.19 -8.17
C TRP A 129 -13.41 0.14 -9.33
N HIS A 130 -13.37 1.22 -10.09
CA HIS A 130 -12.35 1.44 -11.13
C HIS A 130 -11.30 2.44 -10.63
N ILE A 131 -10.42 1.98 -9.73
CA ILE A 131 -9.31 2.81 -9.23
C ILE A 131 -8.06 2.51 -10.07
N THR A 132 -7.48 3.56 -10.66
CA THR A 132 -6.20 3.44 -11.36
C THR A 132 -5.08 3.20 -10.35
N ASP A 133 -4.20 2.23 -10.65
CA ASP A 133 -3.04 1.98 -9.82
C ASP A 133 -2.00 3.09 -9.97
N THR A 134 -2.00 4.01 -9.00
CA THR A 134 -1.07 5.16 -8.96
C THR A 134 0.27 4.84 -8.34
N TRP A 135 0.49 3.61 -7.86
CA TRP A 135 1.67 3.31 -7.06
C TRP A 135 2.92 3.08 -7.93
N PRO A 136 4.07 3.66 -7.54
CA PRO A 136 5.28 3.60 -8.33
C PRO A 136 5.76 2.16 -8.51
N THR A 137 6.07 1.78 -9.76
CA THR A 137 6.73 0.51 -10.08
C THR A 137 8.25 0.60 -9.96
N LEU A 138 8.81 1.80 -10.18
CA LEU A 138 10.23 2.10 -10.05
C LEU A 138 10.44 3.14 -8.96
N VAL A 139 11.39 2.90 -8.07
CA VAL A 139 11.80 3.87 -7.06
C VAL A 139 12.88 4.77 -7.63
N PRO A 140 12.76 6.11 -7.55
CA PRO A 140 13.73 7.04 -8.13
C PRO A 140 15.16 6.95 -7.57
N SER A 141 15.34 6.85 -6.25
CA SER A 141 16.66 6.89 -5.58
C SER A 141 16.99 5.65 -4.75
N GLY A 142 15.99 4.83 -4.42
CA GLY A 142 16.14 3.73 -3.46
C GLY A 142 16.13 4.16 -1.99
N GLU A 143 15.97 5.46 -1.70
CA GLU A 143 15.92 6.03 -0.36
C GLU A 143 14.47 6.10 0.17
N LEU A 144 14.30 5.90 1.49
CA LEU A 144 12.98 5.93 2.13
C LEU A 144 12.36 7.34 2.12
N ARG A 145 13.19 8.37 2.27
CA ARG A 145 12.79 9.78 2.23
C ARG A 145 12.06 10.15 0.95
N ASP A 146 12.47 9.59 -0.19
CA ASP A 146 11.85 9.85 -1.48
C ASP A 146 10.69 8.89 -1.76
N TRP A 147 10.76 7.66 -1.28
CA TRP A 147 9.78 6.62 -1.56
C TRP A 147 8.50 6.73 -0.73
N LEU A 148 8.63 7.03 0.56
CA LEU A 148 7.49 7.13 1.47
C LEU A 148 6.45 8.18 1.01
N PRO A 149 6.84 9.40 0.57
CA PRO A 149 5.89 10.35 -0.02
C PRO A 149 5.18 9.82 -1.27
N LEU A 150 5.86 9.06 -2.13
CA LEU A 150 5.27 8.52 -3.36
C LEU A 150 4.20 7.47 -3.09
N ILE A 151 4.28 6.78 -1.95
CA ILE A 151 3.24 5.86 -1.48
C ILE A 151 2.31 6.52 -0.45
N GLY A 152 2.32 7.85 -0.34
CA GLY A 152 1.42 8.60 0.54
C GLY A 152 1.64 8.37 2.03
N LEU A 153 2.89 8.12 2.44
CA LEU A 153 3.29 7.93 3.85
C LEU A 153 4.45 8.86 4.30
N PRO A 154 4.47 10.15 3.90
CA PRO A 154 5.58 11.05 4.22
C PRO A 154 5.81 11.24 5.73
N GLU A 155 4.79 11.03 6.57
CA GLU A 155 4.86 11.17 8.02
C GLU A 155 5.81 10.19 8.69
N TYR A 156 6.15 9.07 8.04
CA TYR A 156 7.03 8.06 8.61
C TYR A 156 8.51 8.25 8.25
N VAL A 157 8.87 9.25 7.45
CA VAL A 157 10.27 9.47 7.03
C VAL A 157 11.19 9.61 8.25
N ALA A 158 10.86 10.53 9.16
CA ALA A 158 11.65 10.75 10.38
C ALA A 158 11.69 9.50 11.28
N LEU A 159 10.58 8.75 11.35
CA LEU A 159 10.49 7.54 12.17
C LEU A 159 11.49 6.47 11.72
N PHE A 160 11.59 6.23 10.41
CA PHE A 160 12.56 5.28 9.87
C PHE A 160 14.00 5.76 10.05
N GLU A 161 14.27 7.03 9.77
CA GLU A 161 15.63 7.60 9.88
C GLU A 161 16.15 7.60 11.34
N ASP A 162 15.29 7.89 12.31
CA ASP A 162 15.62 7.84 13.74
C ASP A 162 15.99 6.42 14.21
N GLN A 163 15.42 5.39 13.56
CA GLN A 163 15.77 3.98 13.79
C GLN A 163 16.98 3.53 12.95
N GLY A 164 17.58 4.43 12.16
CA GLY A 164 18.73 4.14 11.31
C GLY A 164 18.40 3.49 9.97
N TYR A 165 17.13 3.48 9.56
CA TYR A 165 16.70 2.99 8.25
C TYR A 165 16.59 4.17 7.27
N CYS A 166 17.43 4.18 6.25
CA CYS A 166 17.46 5.25 5.25
C CYS A 166 17.16 4.72 3.83
N ARG A 167 17.34 3.42 3.60
CA ARG A 167 17.24 2.79 2.28
C ARG A 167 16.15 1.74 2.26
N ILE A 168 15.48 1.64 1.11
CA ILE A 168 14.41 0.64 0.90
C ILE A 168 14.93 -0.78 1.02
N GLY A 169 16.20 -1.02 0.62
CA GLY A 169 16.83 -2.33 0.73
C GLY A 169 16.89 -2.87 2.17
N GLU A 170 16.91 -1.99 3.17
CA GLU A 170 16.99 -2.35 4.59
C GLU A 170 15.63 -2.83 5.13
N VAL A 171 14.54 -2.28 4.60
CA VAL A 171 13.17 -2.57 5.05
C VAL A 171 12.39 -3.49 4.10
N LYS A 172 12.94 -3.80 2.93
CA LYS A 172 12.29 -4.63 1.88
C LYS A 172 11.84 -6.01 2.38
N ASN A 173 12.46 -6.52 3.43
CA ASN A 173 12.18 -7.84 3.99
C ASN A 173 11.47 -7.79 5.35
N PHE A 174 11.03 -6.61 5.77
CA PHE A 174 10.27 -6.48 7.01
C PHE A 174 8.98 -7.28 6.95
N THR A 175 8.67 -7.90 8.07
CA THR A 175 7.35 -8.46 8.34
C THR A 175 6.43 -7.38 8.89
N TRP A 176 5.18 -7.75 9.14
CA TRP A 176 4.21 -6.87 9.79
C TRP A 176 4.68 -6.46 11.19
N GLU A 177 5.23 -7.42 11.93
CA GLU A 177 5.73 -7.24 13.29
C GLU A 177 6.88 -6.23 13.33
N ASP A 178 7.81 -6.29 12.37
CA ASP A 178 8.91 -5.32 12.28
C ASP A 178 8.39 -3.88 12.12
N PHE A 179 7.33 -3.68 11.31
CA PHE A 179 6.72 -2.36 11.15
C PHE A 179 5.96 -1.89 12.41
N GLU A 180 5.35 -2.80 13.16
CA GLU A 180 4.73 -2.46 14.44
C GLU A 180 5.76 -2.09 15.51
N ASP A 181 6.90 -2.80 15.53
CA ASP A 181 7.99 -2.58 16.47
C ASP A 181 8.66 -1.21 16.29
N ILE A 182 8.80 -0.74 15.05
CA ILE A 182 9.26 0.64 14.78
C ILE A 182 8.18 1.69 15.10
N GLY A 183 6.94 1.29 15.36
CA GLY A 183 5.86 2.19 15.81
C GLY A 183 4.76 2.49 14.79
N ILE A 184 4.74 1.82 13.63
CA ILE A 184 3.64 1.96 12.65
C ILE A 184 2.53 0.98 13.03
N LYS A 185 1.38 1.51 13.49
CA LYS A 185 0.29 0.67 14.03
C LYS A 185 -1.04 0.78 13.29
N LYS A 186 -1.14 1.72 12.36
CA LYS A 186 -2.36 1.94 11.57
C LYS A 186 -2.47 0.84 10.51
N LEU A 187 -3.55 0.05 10.56
CA LEU A 187 -3.70 -1.11 9.68
C LEU A 187 -3.64 -0.74 8.18
N GLY A 188 -4.25 0.39 7.80
CA GLY A 188 -4.24 0.88 6.43
C GLY A 188 -2.83 1.28 5.96
N HIS A 189 -2.05 1.91 6.85
CA HIS A 189 -0.67 2.29 6.54
C HIS A 189 0.24 1.06 6.39
N LEU A 190 0.07 0.07 7.27
CA LEU A 190 0.79 -1.19 7.19
C LEU A 190 0.43 -1.98 5.92
N LYS A 191 -0.86 -2.02 5.56
CA LYS A 191 -1.33 -2.61 4.30
C LYS A 191 -0.68 -1.91 3.10
N ARG A 192 -0.59 -0.58 3.15
CA ARG A 192 0.02 0.23 2.09
C ARG A 192 1.51 -0.09 1.91
N LEU A 193 2.28 -0.14 3.00
CA LEU A 193 3.69 -0.56 2.99
C LEU A 193 3.85 -1.97 2.40
N GLY A 194 3.06 -2.94 2.88
CA GLY A 194 3.14 -4.32 2.43
C GLY A 194 2.83 -4.49 0.94
N LEU A 195 1.77 -3.84 0.46
CA LEU A 195 1.40 -3.84 -0.95
C LEU A 195 2.49 -3.17 -1.81
N ALA A 196 3.13 -2.10 -1.33
CA ALA A 196 4.15 -1.37 -2.08
C ALA A 196 5.44 -2.21 -2.19
N ILE A 197 5.86 -2.86 -1.11
CA ILE A 197 6.98 -3.80 -1.10
C ILE A 197 6.71 -4.99 -2.01
N LYS A 198 5.50 -5.57 -1.95
CA LYS A 198 5.10 -6.66 -2.85
C LYS A 198 5.23 -6.23 -4.31
N LYS A 199 4.72 -5.05 -4.66
CA LYS A 199 4.76 -4.52 -6.03
C LYS A 199 6.20 -4.34 -6.53
N MET A 200 7.11 -3.86 -5.68
CA MET A 200 8.54 -3.76 -6.01
C MET A 200 9.18 -5.13 -6.26
N LYS A 201 8.94 -6.11 -5.36
CA LYS A 201 9.45 -7.48 -5.51
C LYS A 201 8.94 -8.14 -6.80
N ASP A 202 7.66 -7.96 -7.11
CA ASP A 202 7.05 -8.49 -8.32
C ASP A 202 7.69 -7.88 -9.58
N TYR A 203 8.05 -6.59 -9.55
CA TYR A 203 8.76 -5.93 -10.63
C TYR A 203 10.19 -6.48 -10.80
N GLU A 204 10.98 -6.55 -9.72
CA GLU A 204 12.33 -7.13 -9.73
C GLU A 204 12.33 -8.57 -10.28
N PHE A 205 11.33 -9.37 -9.88
CA PHE A 205 11.18 -10.74 -10.34
C PHE A 205 10.88 -10.82 -11.84
N ARG A 206 9.96 -9.99 -12.36
CA ARG A 206 9.67 -9.92 -13.80
C ARG A 206 10.88 -9.49 -14.63
N GLN A 207 11.64 -8.49 -14.15
CA GLN A 207 12.86 -8.05 -14.81
C GLN A 207 13.92 -9.17 -14.86
N THR A 208 14.08 -9.91 -13.76
CA THR A 208 15.03 -11.03 -13.69
C THR A 208 14.65 -12.17 -14.65
N GLN A 209 13.36 -12.52 -14.74
CA GLN A 209 12.90 -13.51 -15.72
C GLN A 209 13.12 -13.07 -17.16
N SER A 210 12.83 -11.80 -17.47
CA SER A 210 13.08 -11.22 -18.80
C SER A 210 14.57 -11.23 -19.15
N ASN A 211 15.46 -10.98 -18.19
CA ASN A 211 16.90 -11.00 -18.42
C ASN A 211 17.41 -12.43 -18.67
N ASN A 212 16.88 -13.43 -17.95
CA ASN A 212 17.24 -14.83 -18.13
C ASN A 212 16.79 -15.38 -19.50
N SER A 213 15.60 -15.01 -19.98
CA SER A 213 15.13 -15.42 -21.31
C SER A 213 15.93 -14.78 -22.45
N LEU A 214 16.34 -13.51 -22.31
CA LEU A 214 17.24 -12.85 -23.25
C LEU A 214 18.66 -13.46 -23.25
N GLN A 215 19.19 -13.86 -22.09
CA GLN A 215 20.47 -14.57 -22.03
C GLN A 215 20.41 -15.94 -22.71
N GLN A 216 19.30 -16.68 -22.61
CA GLN A 216 19.15 -17.93 -23.35
C GLN A 216 19.14 -17.70 -24.86
N LEU A 217 18.40 -16.70 -25.37
CA LEU A 217 18.43 -16.30 -26.78
C LEU A 217 19.83 -15.87 -27.25
N GLY A 218 20.57 -15.12 -26.43
CA GLY A 218 21.97 -14.76 -26.69
C GLY A 218 22.91 -15.97 -26.73
N THR A 219 22.66 -16.98 -25.90
CA THR A 219 23.45 -18.23 -25.89
C THR A 219 23.19 -19.07 -27.14
N PHE A 220 21.95 -19.11 -27.65
CA PHE A 220 21.63 -19.74 -28.94
C PHE A 220 22.28 -19.01 -30.12
N ALA A 221 22.33 -17.67 -30.10
CA ALA A 221 22.98 -16.88 -31.15
C ALA A 221 24.52 -17.03 -31.14
N VAL A 222 25.14 -17.11 -29.96
CA VAL A 222 26.59 -17.37 -29.83
C VAL A 222 26.95 -18.79 -30.26
N HIS A 223 26.07 -19.78 -30.07
CA HIS A 223 26.30 -21.13 -30.56
C HIS A 223 26.16 -21.25 -32.09
N GLN A 224 25.35 -20.41 -32.76
CA GLN A 224 25.27 -20.41 -34.23
C GLN A 224 26.48 -19.73 -34.90
N ASN A 225 27.17 -18.82 -34.22
CA ASN A 225 28.41 -18.22 -34.75
C ASN A 225 29.63 -19.16 -34.71
N LYS A 226 29.62 -20.22 -33.88
CA LYS A 226 30.71 -21.20 -33.84
C LYS A 226 30.59 -22.30 -34.91
N ILE A 227 29.39 -22.52 -35.43
CA ILE A 227 29.12 -23.50 -36.50
C ILE A 227 29.35 -22.86 -37.89
N GLY A 228 29.11 -21.55 -38.02
CA GLY A 228 29.37 -20.79 -39.25
C GLY A 228 30.86 -20.58 -39.59
N PHE A 229 31.76 -20.60 -38.60
CA PHE A 229 33.19 -20.38 -38.84
C PHE A 229 33.98 -21.66 -39.19
N GLN A 230 33.45 -22.85 -38.84
CA GLN A 230 34.04 -24.12 -39.29
C GLN A 230 33.51 -24.56 -40.66
N ALA A 231 32.25 -24.25 -40.98
CA ALA A 231 31.69 -24.53 -42.30
C ALA A 231 32.30 -23.65 -43.42
N SER A 232 32.66 -22.40 -43.12
CA SER A 232 33.32 -21.50 -44.08
C SER A 232 34.76 -21.91 -44.40
N PHE A 233 35.50 -22.45 -43.41
CA PHE A 233 36.85 -22.97 -43.61
C PHE A 233 36.86 -24.25 -44.45
N LEU A 234 35.91 -25.16 -44.22
CA LEU A 234 35.85 -26.43 -44.98
C LEU A 234 35.42 -26.20 -46.44
N LEU A 235 34.51 -25.25 -46.71
CA LEU A 235 34.12 -24.86 -48.07
C LEU A 235 35.26 -24.16 -48.84
N CYS A 236 36.09 -23.36 -48.16
CA CYS A 236 37.24 -22.70 -48.80
C CYS A 236 38.34 -23.70 -49.21
N VAL A 237 38.62 -24.72 -48.38
CA VAL A 237 39.63 -25.75 -48.67
C VAL A 237 39.18 -26.70 -49.80
N ILE A 238 37.88 -27.02 -49.88
CA ILE A 238 37.34 -27.89 -50.94
C ILE A 238 37.35 -27.15 -52.30
N LEU A 239 36.98 -25.87 -52.34
CA LEU A 239 37.00 -25.07 -53.58
C LEU A 239 38.41 -24.83 -54.13
N LEU A 240 39.42 -24.69 -53.26
CA LEU A 240 40.82 -24.52 -53.69
C LEU A 240 41.47 -25.81 -54.20
N THR A 241 40.95 -26.98 -53.82
CA THR A 241 41.49 -28.28 -54.26
C THR A 241 40.89 -28.72 -55.62
N VAL A 242 39.66 -28.30 -55.94
CA VAL A 242 38.98 -28.69 -57.19
C VAL A 242 39.40 -27.84 -58.40
N PHE A 243 39.96 -26.65 -58.21
CA PHE A 243 40.36 -25.75 -59.30
C PHE A 243 41.87 -25.75 -59.63
N LYS A 244 42.64 -26.74 -59.16
CA LYS A 244 44.07 -26.88 -59.50
C LYS A 244 44.47 -28.29 -59.95
N THR A 245 43.66 -28.84 -60.85
CA THR A 245 43.98 -29.93 -61.79
C THR A 245 43.14 -29.73 -63.04
#